data_AF-A0A957R1I9-F1
#
_entry.id   AF-A0A957R1I9-F1
#
_cell.length_a   1.000
_cell.length_b   1.000
_cell.length_c   1.000
_cell.angle_alpha   90.00
_cell.angle_beta   90.00
_cell.angle_gamma   90.00
#
_symmetry.space_group_name_H-M   'P 1'
#
loop_
_entity.id
_entity.type
_entity.pdbx_description
1 polymer ?
#
loop_
_entity_poly.entity_id
_entity_poly.type
_entity_poly.pdbx_seq_one_letter_code
_entity_poly.pdbx_strand_id
1 'polypeptide(L)' 'MTSFYEKVYYVVRRIPAGKVTSYGRIAEMLSAPRAARAVGYALNALGDKKGDPA' A
#
# COMPACT_ATOMS: atom_id res chain seq x y z
N MET A 1 -7.94 1.50 -17.51
CA MET A 1 -8.10 0.55 -16.39
C MET A 1 -7.10 0.96 -15.31
N THR A 2 -7.53 1.28 -14.09
CA THR A 2 -6.63 1.58 -12.97
C THR A 2 -5.96 0.30 -12.48
N SER A 3 -4.63 0.32 -12.37
CA SER A 3 -3.84 -0.82 -11.92
C SER A 3 -4.14 -1.15 -10.45
N PHE A 4 -3.99 -2.42 -10.07
CA PHE A 4 -4.08 -2.84 -8.66
C PHE A 4 -3.15 -2.00 -7.77
N TYR A 5 -1.97 -1.64 -8.27
CA TYR A 5 -0.98 -0.86 -7.53
C TYR A 5 -1.44 0.57 -7.26
N GLU A 6 -2.09 1.20 -8.24
CA GLU A 6 -2.64 2.56 -8.07
C GLU A 6 -3.74 2.58 -7.00
N LYS A 7 -4.58 1.53 -6.97
CA LYS A 7 -5.61 1.38 -5.94
C LYS A 7 -4.98 1.18 -4.55
N VAL A 8 -3.91 0.40 -4.46
CA VAL A 8 -3.14 0.24 -3.22
C VAL A 8 -2.60 1.58 -2.74
N TYR A 9 -1.93 2.34 -3.62
CA TYR A 9 -1.37 3.65 -3.25
C TYR A 9 -2.45 4.64 -2.84
N TYR A 10 -3.61 4.62 -3.49
CA TYR A 10 -4.75 5.46 -3.13
C TYR A 10 -5.25 5.19 -1.71
N VAL A 11 -5.38 3.92 -1.33
CA VAL A 11 -5.80 3.54 0.03
C VAL A 11 -4.73 3.92 1.06
N VAL A 12 -3.47 3.65 0.76
CA VAL A 12 -2.34 3.91 1.68
C VAL A 12 -2.21 5.40 1.98
N ARG A 13 -2.38 6.28 0.98
CA ARG A 13 -2.36 7.74 1.17
C ARG A 13 -3.46 8.30 2.07
N ARG A 14 -4.51 7.52 2.35
CA ARG A 14 -5.63 7.92 3.21
C ARG A 14 -5.46 7.48 4.66
N ILE A 15 -4.40 6.74 4.98
CA ILE A 15 -4.11 6.33 6.35
C ILE A 15 -3.68 7.59 7.14
N PRO A 16 -4.38 7.95 8.22
CA PRO A 16 -4.03 9.13 9.00
C PRO A 16 -2.72 8.94 9.75
N ALA A 17 -2.01 10.04 10.01
CA ALA A 17 -0.75 10.02 10.75
C ALA A 17 -0.93 9.38 12.15
N GLY A 18 0.05 8.58 12.57
CA GLY A 18 0.00 7.86 13.84
C GLY A 18 -0.92 6.63 13.85
N LYS A 19 -1.54 6.27 12.70
CA LYS A 19 -2.27 5.02 12.53
C LYS A 19 -1.55 4.11 11.54
N VAL A 20 -1.78 2.81 11.71
CA VAL A 20 -1.25 1.76 10.85
C VAL A 20 -2.39 0.86 10.38
N THR A 21 -2.18 0.19 9.27
CA THR A 21 -3.08 -0.83 8.73
C THR A 21 -2.26 -2.03 8.27
N SER A 22 -2.90 -3.18 8.09
CA SER A 22 -2.23 -4.38 7.60
C SER A 22 -2.41 -4.55 6.08
N TYR A 23 -1.45 -5.22 5.43
CA TYR A 23 -1.56 -5.51 4.00
C TYR A 23 -2.78 -6.37 3.65
N GLY A 24 -3.17 -7.28 4.55
CA GLY A 24 -4.41 -8.04 4.41
C GLY A 24 -5.65 -7.13 4.42
N ARG A 25 -5.69 -6.16 5.33
CA ARG A 25 -6.80 -5.20 5.42
C ARG A 25 -6.92 -4.32 4.17
N ILE A 26 -5.78 -3.85 3.64
CA ILE A 26 -5.76 -3.10 2.37
C ILE A 26 -6.27 -3.99 1.23
N ALA A 27 -5.87 -5.25 1.18
CA ALA A 27 -6.28 -6.18 0.14
C ALA A 27 -7.80 -6.50 0.23
N GLU A 28 -8.34 -6.65 1.45
CA GLU A 28 -9.78 -6.77 1.71
C GLU A 28 -10.56 -5.55 1.21
N MET A 29 -10.09 -4.33 1.50
CA MET A 29 -10.71 -3.08 1.03
C MET A 29 -10.77 -2.97 -0.49
N LEU A 30 -9.90 -3.69 -1.20
CA LEU A 30 -9.84 -3.75 -2.65
C LEU A 30 -10.56 -4.98 -3.24
N SER A 31 -11.39 -5.67 -2.45
CA SER A 31 -12.08 -6.91 -2.83
C SER A 31 -11.13 -8.04 -3.27
N ALA A 32 -9.90 -8.02 -2.76
CA ALA A 32 -8.84 -8.98 -3.09
C ALA A 32 -8.20 -9.55 -1.81
N PRO A 33 -8.96 -10.20 -0.91
CA PRO A 33 -8.50 -10.59 0.44
C PRO A 33 -7.25 -11.48 0.45
N ARG A 34 -6.97 -12.22 -0.63
CA ARG A 34 -5.77 -13.07 -0.77
C ARG A 34 -4.56 -12.37 -1.40
N ALA A 35 -4.69 -11.09 -1.75
CA ALA A 35 -3.66 -10.33 -2.45
C ALA A 35 -2.72 -9.54 -1.51
N ALA A 36 -2.66 -9.90 -0.23
CA ALA A 36 -1.79 -9.21 0.74
C ALA A 36 -0.31 -9.15 0.31
N ARG A 37 0.21 -10.22 -0.32
CA ARG A 37 1.57 -10.21 -0.90
C ARG A 37 1.72 -9.22 -2.05
N ALA A 38 0.71 -9.09 -2.90
CA ALA A 38 0.71 -8.14 -4.01
C ALA A 38 0.69 -6.68 -3.52
N VAL A 39 0.02 -6.40 -2.39
CA VAL A 39 0.09 -5.10 -1.71
C VAL A 39 1.53 -4.81 -1.26
N GLY A 40 2.21 -5.79 -0.65
CA GLY A 40 3.61 -5.67 -0.26
C GLY A 40 4.53 -5.40 -1.45
N TYR A 41 4.35 -6.10 -2.58
CA TYR A 41 5.12 -5.85 -3.80
C TYR A 41 4.87 -4.46 -4.37
N ALA A 42 3.61 -3.98 -4.36
CA ALA A 42 3.29 -2.63 -4.80
C ALA A 42 4.03 -1.59 -3.94
N LEU A 43 3.97 -1.72 -2.62
CA LEU A 43 4.68 -0.79 -1.72
C LEU A 43 6.20 -0.87 -1.85
N ASN A 44 6.76 -2.06 -2.03
CA ASN A 44 8.20 -2.23 -2.27
C ASN A 44 8.65 -1.60 -3.59
N ALA A 45 7.78 -1.59 -4.61
CA ALA A 45 8.06 -0.97 -5.91
C ALA A 45 8.13 0.56 -5.88
N LEU A 46 7.66 1.21 -4.80
CA LEU A 46 7.82 2.66 -4.63
C LEU A 46 9.29 3.08 -4.44
N GLY A 47 10.16 2.13 -4.08
CA GLY A 47 11.58 2.36 -3.85
C GLY A 47 11.83 3.17 -2.58
N ASP A 48 12.97 2.90 -1.94
CA ASP A 48 13.42 3.70 -0.81
C ASP A 48 13.95 5.02 -1.36
N LYS A 49 13.12 6.07 -1.37
CA LYS A 49 13.66 7.44 -1.44
C LYS A 49 14.28 7.74 -0.09
N LYS A 50 15.49 7.21 0.11
CA LYS A 50 16.40 7.62 1.18
C LYS A 50 16.79 9.06 0.92
N GLY A 51 15.99 9.98 1.45
CA GLY A 51 16.05 11.41 1.15
C GLY A 51 16.08 12.32 2.38
N ASP A 52 16.23 11.78 3.59
CA ASP A 52 16.45 12.59 4.79
C ASP A 52 17.83 12.24 5.38
N PRO A 53 18.85 13.11 5.22
CA PRO A 53 20.05 13.01 6.03
C PRO A 53 19.67 13.30 7.48
N ALA A 54 20.06 12.39 8.38
CA ALA A 54 20.04 12.62 9.81
C ALA A 54 21.05 13.72 10.21
#